data_AF-A0A2S6GJU6-F1
#
_entry.id   AF-A0A2S6GJU6-F1
#
_cell.length_a   1.000
_cell.length_b   1.000
_cell.length_c   1.000
_cell.angle_alpha   90.00
_cell.angle_beta   90.00
_cell.angle_gamma   90.00
#
_symmetry.space_group_name_H-M   'P 1'
#
loop_
_entity.id
_entity.type
_entity.pdbx_description
1 polymer ?
#
loop_
_entity_poly.entity_id
_entity_poly.type
_entity_poly.pdbx_seq_one_letter_code
_entity_poly.pdbx_strand_id
1 'polypeptide(L)'
;MYKRFMVTIFGLSLLCAKNSAADQLSIPLQIDYSLIKKVLVSQLYTGKNNAAELWNDRQGCSYLRLSNPEVGGKNGQIRLLNEVQARFGTGLGGQCLTVLEWAGILETLQQPTLDSGHSVLSFPVASATAYDHEGRHLTIGKLQDLINRFAEPRLAAVKIDLNESRSHIEQTLTHFLPKDNAAEVKTILKSLKFNNIAAGDDGIGIKLEFNAPAKKTVIQPAPAFSEAEQKQWQSAWREWESFLSSAIEQAAHDTKSPELRETLTEILMNSRTAFQAGLEEHDADAADPVRVFFTDTWGRLAPTLKTIANELPGTQGLRYITFIAATDAIYELERLAAPFGLDISSDGLRRLARILIAGKQQQTRARQAS
;
A
#
# COMPACT_ATOMS: atom_id res chain seq x y z
N MET A 1 54.44 -9.31 63.19
CA MET A 1 53.00 -9.41 63.54
C MET A 1 52.24 -8.48 62.60
N TYR A 2 51.11 -8.95 62.05
CA TYR A 2 50.30 -8.40 60.93
C TYR A 2 50.91 -8.53 59.52
N LYS A 3 50.59 -9.56 58.72
CA LYS A 3 49.36 -9.89 57.96
C LYS A 3 49.03 -8.92 56.81
N ARG A 4 49.14 -9.47 55.59
CA ARG A 4 48.07 -9.67 54.58
C ARG A 4 48.03 -8.77 53.32
N PHE A 5 47.95 -9.50 52.20
CA PHE A 5 47.19 -9.24 50.96
C PHE A 5 47.73 -8.23 49.94
N MET A 6 48.30 -8.76 48.85
CA MET A 6 48.06 -8.21 47.51
C MET A 6 47.82 -9.37 46.54
N VAL A 7 46.55 -9.79 46.45
CA VAL A 7 46.04 -10.59 45.34
C VAL A 7 45.67 -9.60 44.24
N THR A 8 46.44 -9.58 43.16
CA THR A 8 46.15 -8.78 41.97
C THR A 8 44.98 -9.43 41.22
N ILE A 9 43.78 -8.89 41.41
CA ILE A 9 42.60 -9.25 40.63
C ILE A 9 42.78 -8.68 39.22
N PHE A 10 43.02 -9.57 38.26
CA PHE A 10 42.97 -9.25 36.84
C PHE A 10 41.49 -9.04 36.47
N GLY A 11 41.05 -7.79 36.47
CA GLY A 11 39.71 -7.39 36.09
C GLY A 11 39.48 -7.64 34.60
N LEU A 12 38.80 -8.74 34.29
CA LEU A 12 38.28 -9.05 32.96
C LEU A 12 37.13 -8.08 32.65
N SER A 13 37.46 -6.91 32.13
CA SER A 13 36.48 -5.95 31.59
C SER A 13 35.93 -6.52 30.28
N LEU A 14 34.96 -7.42 30.38
CA LEU A 14 34.04 -7.75 29.29
C LEU A 14 33.28 -6.45 28.94
N LEU A 15 33.77 -5.78 27.90
CA LEU A 15 32.99 -4.84 27.12
C LEU A 15 31.77 -5.59 26.60
N CYS A 16 30.65 -5.49 27.30
CA CYS A 16 29.34 -5.70 26.72
C CYS A 16 29.19 -4.65 25.61
N ALA A 17 29.63 -5.00 24.40
CA ALA A 17 29.15 -4.35 23.20
C ALA A 17 27.63 -4.54 23.22
N LYS A 18 26.91 -3.50 23.64
CA LYS A 18 25.49 -3.39 23.32
C LYS A 18 25.44 -3.37 21.81
N ASN A 19 25.19 -4.52 21.19
CA ASN A 19 24.70 -4.55 19.83
C ASN A 19 23.45 -3.69 19.84
N SER A 20 23.57 -2.47 19.33
CA SER A 20 22.44 -1.62 19.05
C SER A 20 21.72 -2.28 17.89
N ALA A 21 20.90 -3.30 18.18
CA ALA A 21 19.92 -3.79 17.24
C ALA A 21 19.06 -2.56 16.93
N ALA A 22 19.10 -2.11 15.68
CA ALA A 22 18.24 -1.02 15.24
C ALA A 22 16.80 -1.43 15.57
N ASP A 23 16.07 -0.57 16.30
CA ASP A 23 14.66 -0.81 16.60
C ASP A 23 13.94 -1.11 15.28
N GLN A 24 13.29 -2.27 15.17
CA GLN A 24 12.63 -2.66 13.94
C GLN A 24 11.26 -1.99 13.87
N LEU A 25 10.97 -1.31 12.76
CA LEU A 25 9.70 -0.67 12.48
C LEU A 25 8.86 -1.56 11.56
N SER A 26 7.55 -1.56 11.76
CA SER A 26 6.60 -2.40 11.03
C SER A 26 5.37 -1.58 10.66
N ILE A 27 5.06 -1.50 9.37
CA ILE A 27 3.86 -0.85 8.85
C ILE A 27 2.87 -1.94 8.38
N PRO A 28 1.64 -2.00 8.91
CA PRO A 28 0.61 -2.85 8.35
C PRO A 28 0.13 -2.27 7.01
N LEU A 29 0.08 -3.11 5.99
CA LEU A 29 -0.45 -2.80 4.66
C LEU A 29 -1.57 -3.79 4.32
N GLN A 30 -2.50 -3.35 3.48
CA GLN A 30 -3.57 -4.19 2.95
C GLN A 30 -3.53 -4.20 1.42
N ILE A 31 -3.58 -5.39 0.84
CA ILE A 31 -3.75 -5.62 -0.60
C ILE A 31 -5.20 -6.01 -0.84
N ASP A 32 -5.98 -5.11 -1.46
CA ASP A 32 -7.39 -5.34 -1.71
C ASP A 32 -7.63 -6.45 -2.76
N TYR A 33 -8.73 -7.18 -2.61
CA TYR A 33 -9.11 -8.24 -3.56
C TYR A 33 -9.35 -7.73 -4.98
N SER A 34 -9.72 -6.47 -5.16
CA SER A 34 -9.84 -5.84 -6.48
C SER A 34 -8.49 -5.78 -7.20
N LEU A 35 -7.39 -5.54 -6.49
CA LEU A 35 -6.03 -5.57 -7.05
C LEU A 35 -5.63 -7.00 -7.42
N ILE A 36 -5.90 -7.96 -6.54
CA ILE A 36 -5.61 -9.38 -6.80
C ILE A 36 -6.37 -9.88 -8.03
N LYS A 37 -7.65 -9.52 -8.16
CA LYS A 37 -8.46 -9.81 -9.35
C LYS A 37 -7.84 -9.19 -10.62
N LYS A 38 -7.36 -7.94 -10.57
CA LYS A 38 -6.70 -7.30 -11.71
C LYS A 38 -5.43 -8.06 -12.13
N VAL A 39 -4.59 -8.46 -11.17
CA VAL A 39 -3.39 -9.25 -11.46
C VAL A 39 -3.75 -10.59 -12.09
N LEU A 40 -4.69 -11.32 -11.47
CA LEU A 40 -5.20 -12.60 -11.96
C LEU A 40 -5.68 -12.48 -13.42
N VAL A 41 -6.51 -11.48 -13.71
CA VAL A 41 -7.02 -11.25 -15.07
C VAL A 41 -5.89 -10.96 -16.05
N SER A 42 -4.94 -10.10 -15.67
CA SER A 42 -3.82 -9.71 -16.53
C SER A 42 -2.86 -10.87 -16.86
N GLN A 43 -2.67 -11.82 -15.94
CA GLN A 43 -1.70 -12.91 -16.11
C GLN A 43 -2.33 -14.18 -16.70
N LEU A 44 -3.61 -14.45 -16.43
CA LEU A 44 -4.24 -15.73 -16.76
C LEU A 44 -5.45 -15.62 -17.70
N TYR A 45 -6.21 -14.53 -17.67
CA TYR A 45 -7.48 -14.39 -18.43
C TYR A 45 -7.29 -13.57 -19.70
N THR A 46 -6.29 -13.94 -20.49
CA THR A 46 -5.87 -13.20 -21.69
C THR A 46 -6.55 -13.70 -22.98
N GLY A 47 -7.47 -14.65 -22.88
CA GLY A 47 -8.22 -15.19 -24.02
C GLY A 47 -9.38 -14.30 -24.45
N LYS A 48 -10.14 -14.74 -25.47
CA LYS A 48 -11.34 -14.04 -25.94
C LYS A 48 -12.34 -13.86 -24.79
N ASN A 49 -12.96 -12.69 -24.72
CA ASN A 49 -13.92 -12.31 -23.67
C ASN A 49 -13.36 -12.41 -22.25
N ASN A 50 -12.05 -12.17 -22.06
CA ASN A 50 -11.36 -12.29 -20.78
C ASN A 50 -11.54 -13.68 -20.13
N ALA A 51 -11.46 -14.73 -20.96
CA ALA A 51 -11.47 -16.10 -20.49
C ALA A 51 -10.04 -16.64 -20.38
N ALA A 52 -9.81 -17.53 -19.40
CA ALA A 52 -8.58 -18.30 -19.28
C ALA A 52 -8.77 -19.67 -19.95
N GLU A 53 -8.12 -19.88 -21.09
CA GLU A 53 -8.09 -21.20 -21.75
C GLU A 53 -6.95 -22.04 -21.15
N LEU A 54 -7.28 -22.84 -20.15
CA LEU A 54 -6.30 -23.57 -19.35
C LEU A 54 -5.74 -24.78 -20.11
N TRP A 55 -6.58 -25.41 -20.92
CA TRP A 55 -6.25 -26.58 -21.73
C TRP A 55 -7.17 -26.70 -22.95
N ASN A 56 -6.59 -27.19 -24.05
CA ASN A 56 -7.28 -27.53 -25.30
C ASN A 56 -6.51 -28.68 -25.97
N ASP A 57 -7.21 -29.66 -26.53
CA ASP A 57 -6.59 -30.81 -27.22
C ASP A 57 -6.08 -30.51 -28.65
N ARG A 58 -6.21 -29.26 -29.11
CA ARG A 58 -5.93 -28.75 -30.46
C ARG A 58 -6.86 -29.28 -31.56
N GLN A 59 -7.62 -30.34 -31.30
CA GLN A 59 -8.64 -30.88 -32.20
C GLN A 59 -10.01 -30.24 -31.95
N GLY A 60 -10.16 -29.52 -30.83
CA GLY A 60 -11.38 -28.83 -30.43
C GLY A 60 -12.41 -29.74 -29.75
N CYS A 61 -12.08 -31.01 -29.49
CA CYS A 61 -12.98 -31.96 -28.85
C CYS A 61 -12.92 -31.90 -27.33
N SER A 62 -11.81 -31.40 -26.77
CA SER A 62 -11.62 -31.26 -25.33
C SER A 62 -11.01 -29.92 -24.97
N TYR A 63 -11.54 -29.31 -23.92
CA TYR A 63 -11.03 -28.07 -23.37
C TYR A 63 -11.41 -27.91 -21.90
N LEU A 64 -10.65 -27.06 -21.21
CA LEU A 64 -11.00 -26.53 -19.89
C LEU A 64 -10.79 -25.01 -19.92
N ARG A 65 -11.84 -24.27 -19.60
CA ARG A 65 -11.84 -22.82 -19.64
C ARG A 65 -12.49 -22.25 -18.39
N LEU A 66 -11.88 -21.18 -17.88
CA LEU A 66 -12.43 -20.36 -16.80
C LEU A 66 -12.83 -18.98 -17.32
N SER A 67 -13.87 -18.41 -16.72
CA SER A 67 -14.34 -17.05 -16.98
C SER A 67 -14.89 -16.41 -15.72
N ASN A 68 -15.11 -15.09 -15.78
CA ASN A 68 -15.75 -14.31 -14.74
C ASN A 68 -15.14 -14.54 -13.34
N PRO A 69 -13.83 -14.29 -13.14
CA PRO A 69 -13.20 -14.52 -11.85
C PRO A 69 -13.73 -13.53 -10.80
N GLU A 70 -14.10 -14.03 -9.63
CA GLU A 70 -14.46 -13.24 -8.45
C GLU A 70 -13.56 -13.62 -7.28
N VAL A 71 -12.95 -12.61 -6.66
CA VAL A 71 -11.97 -12.79 -5.57
C VAL A 71 -12.56 -12.19 -4.30
N GLY A 72 -12.50 -12.93 -3.20
CA GLY A 72 -12.92 -12.48 -1.87
C GLY A 72 -12.24 -13.25 -0.75
N GLY A 73 -12.58 -12.93 0.50
CA GLY A 73 -12.08 -13.63 1.68
C GLY A 73 -13.04 -14.73 2.15
N LYS A 74 -12.50 -15.83 2.68
CA LYS A 74 -13.28 -16.86 3.38
C LYS A 74 -12.40 -17.59 4.38
N ASN A 75 -12.71 -17.47 5.67
CA ASN A 75 -12.05 -18.21 6.77
C ASN A 75 -10.51 -18.10 6.77
N GLY A 76 -9.96 -16.90 6.55
CA GLY A 76 -8.51 -16.69 6.53
C GLY A 76 -7.81 -17.16 5.24
N GLN A 77 -8.58 -17.48 4.20
CA GLN A 77 -8.10 -17.86 2.88
C GLN A 77 -8.66 -16.92 1.81
N ILE A 78 -7.99 -16.86 0.67
CA ILE A 78 -8.52 -16.21 -0.52
C ILE A 78 -9.47 -17.19 -1.19
N ARG A 79 -10.71 -16.76 -1.38
CA ARG A 79 -11.71 -17.48 -2.15
C ARG A 79 -11.73 -16.92 -3.57
N LEU A 80 -11.50 -17.79 -4.54
CA LEU A 80 -11.63 -17.47 -5.95
C LEU A 80 -12.76 -18.32 -6.54
N LEU A 81 -13.79 -17.64 -7.04
CA LEU A 81 -14.88 -18.24 -7.81
C LEU A 81 -14.67 -17.99 -9.30
N ASN A 82 -14.93 -19.02 -10.10
CA ASN A 82 -14.91 -18.92 -11.56
C ASN A 82 -16.09 -19.64 -12.15
N GLU A 83 -16.64 -19.09 -13.22
CA GLU A 83 -17.36 -19.93 -14.17
C GLU A 83 -16.38 -20.86 -14.86
N VAL A 84 -16.79 -22.10 -15.03
CA VAL A 84 -15.97 -23.15 -15.64
C VAL A 84 -16.77 -23.85 -16.73
N GLN A 85 -16.11 -24.06 -17.86
CA GLN A 85 -16.61 -24.87 -18.96
C GLN A 85 -15.60 -25.95 -19.27
N ALA A 86 -16.03 -27.20 -19.19
CA ALA A 86 -15.20 -28.37 -19.44
C ALA A 86 -15.85 -29.25 -20.50
N ARG A 87 -15.07 -29.64 -21.50
CA ARG A 87 -15.43 -30.70 -22.43
C ARG A 87 -14.28 -31.70 -22.50
N PHE A 88 -14.62 -32.98 -22.49
CA PHE A 88 -13.67 -34.05 -22.71
C PHE A 88 -14.24 -35.04 -23.72
N GLY A 89 -13.51 -35.29 -24.80
CA GLY A 89 -13.93 -36.18 -25.88
C GLY A 89 -12.76 -36.57 -26.77
N THR A 90 -13.05 -37.35 -27.80
CA THR A 90 -12.05 -37.75 -28.81
C THR A 90 -12.60 -37.54 -30.22
N GLY A 91 -11.75 -37.17 -31.16
CA GLY A 91 -12.13 -37.07 -32.56
C GLY A 91 -12.28 -38.46 -33.19
N LEU A 92 -13.42 -38.73 -33.83
CA LEU A 92 -13.65 -39.94 -34.62
C LEU A 92 -14.44 -39.59 -35.88
N GLY A 93 -13.86 -39.81 -37.07
CA GLY A 93 -14.54 -39.55 -38.35
C GLY A 93 -14.90 -38.08 -38.61
N GLY A 94 -14.14 -37.13 -38.04
CA GLY A 94 -14.43 -35.69 -38.15
C GLY A 94 -15.50 -35.17 -37.17
N GLN A 95 -16.02 -36.02 -36.29
CA GLN A 95 -16.93 -35.65 -35.21
C GLN A 95 -16.25 -35.82 -33.84
N CYS A 96 -16.69 -35.06 -32.84
CA CYS A 96 -16.24 -35.23 -31.47
C CYS A 96 -17.16 -36.21 -30.73
N LEU A 97 -16.61 -37.34 -30.31
CA LEU A 97 -17.27 -38.26 -29.40
C LEU A 97 -17.04 -37.75 -27.96
N THR A 98 -18.02 -37.01 -27.45
CA THR A 98 -17.97 -36.39 -26.12
C THR A 98 -18.24 -37.40 -25.01
N VAL A 99 -17.34 -37.46 -24.03
CA VAL A 99 -17.45 -38.29 -22.81
C VAL A 99 -17.91 -37.46 -21.62
N LEU A 100 -17.54 -36.18 -21.59
CA LEU A 100 -17.96 -35.22 -20.58
C LEU A 100 -18.23 -33.88 -21.25
N GLU A 101 -19.35 -33.27 -20.92
CA GLU A 101 -19.63 -31.86 -21.16
C GLU A 101 -20.28 -31.30 -19.91
N TRP A 102 -19.65 -30.27 -19.34
CA TRP A 102 -20.05 -29.74 -18.06
C TRP A 102 -19.77 -28.24 -17.97
N ALA A 103 -20.68 -27.54 -17.30
CA ALA A 103 -20.56 -26.15 -16.94
C ALA A 103 -21.04 -25.94 -15.50
N GLY A 104 -20.41 -25.00 -14.80
CA GLY A 104 -20.73 -24.70 -13.41
C GLY A 104 -19.76 -23.68 -12.82
N ILE A 105 -19.58 -23.75 -11.50
CA ILE A 105 -18.71 -22.87 -10.74
C ILE A 105 -17.56 -23.66 -10.13
N LEU A 106 -16.34 -23.16 -10.27
CA LEU A 106 -15.16 -23.66 -9.58
C LEU A 106 -14.82 -22.71 -8.43
N GLU A 107 -14.95 -23.18 -7.19
CA GLU A 107 -14.38 -22.52 -6.01
C GLU A 107 -12.97 -23.05 -5.77
N THR A 108 -12.03 -22.15 -5.56
CA THR A 108 -10.73 -22.48 -5.01
C THR A 108 -10.49 -21.67 -3.75
N LEU A 109 -9.91 -22.33 -2.74
CA LEU A 109 -9.40 -21.67 -1.54
C LEU A 109 -7.88 -21.65 -1.62
N GLN A 110 -7.30 -20.46 -1.52
CA GLN A 110 -5.86 -20.25 -1.68
C GLN A 110 -5.28 -19.65 -0.41
N GLN A 111 -4.11 -20.16 0.00
CA GLN A 111 -3.37 -19.62 1.14
C GLN A 111 -2.23 -18.75 0.61
N PRO A 112 -2.28 -17.42 0.80
CA PRO A 112 -1.21 -16.56 0.30
C PRO A 112 0.09 -16.82 1.07
N THR A 113 1.20 -16.87 0.35
CA THR A 113 2.53 -17.08 0.91
C THR A 113 3.54 -16.14 0.29
N LEU A 114 4.58 -15.79 1.07
CA LEU A 114 5.76 -15.12 0.56
C LEU A 114 6.85 -16.15 0.30
N ASP A 115 7.61 -15.93 -0.76
CA ASP A 115 8.84 -16.67 -0.99
C ASP A 115 9.89 -16.39 0.09
N SER A 116 10.97 -17.17 0.11
CA SER A 116 12.07 -16.97 1.06
C SER A 116 12.80 -15.63 0.89
N GLY A 117 12.70 -15.01 -0.30
CA GLY A 117 13.19 -13.67 -0.57
C GLY A 117 12.29 -12.54 -0.06
N HIS A 118 11.12 -12.85 0.53
CA HIS A 118 10.18 -11.85 1.03
C HIS A 118 9.72 -10.84 -0.03
N SER A 119 9.62 -11.29 -1.27
CA SER A 119 9.46 -10.43 -2.43
C SER A 119 8.40 -10.89 -3.42
N VAL A 120 8.11 -12.19 -3.48
CA VAL A 120 7.14 -12.74 -4.40
C VAL A 120 5.99 -13.32 -3.61
N LEU A 121 4.83 -12.69 -3.75
CA LEU A 121 3.57 -13.19 -3.21
C LEU A 121 2.99 -14.24 -4.17
N SER A 122 2.77 -15.44 -3.66
CA SER A 122 2.19 -16.58 -4.40
C SER A 122 0.87 -17.01 -3.76
N PHE A 123 0.03 -17.68 -4.55
CA PHE A 123 -1.30 -18.13 -4.13
C PHE A 123 -1.51 -19.64 -4.32
N PRO A 124 -0.78 -20.50 -3.58
CA PRO A 124 -1.03 -21.93 -3.57
C PRO A 124 -2.51 -22.28 -3.38
N VAL A 125 -3.02 -23.16 -4.23
CA VAL A 125 -4.39 -23.71 -4.09
C VAL A 125 -4.37 -24.74 -2.96
N ALA A 126 -5.12 -24.48 -1.90
CA ALA A 126 -5.31 -25.40 -0.78
C ALA A 126 -6.44 -26.40 -1.05
N SER A 127 -7.49 -25.96 -1.74
CA SER A 127 -8.56 -26.83 -2.22
C SER A 127 -9.22 -26.27 -3.47
N ALA A 128 -9.79 -27.17 -4.27
CA ALA A 128 -10.62 -26.85 -5.42
C ALA A 128 -11.90 -27.67 -5.38
N THR A 129 -13.03 -27.03 -5.62
CA THR A 129 -14.36 -27.65 -5.48
C THR A 129 -15.29 -27.15 -6.58
N ALA A 130 -15.87 -28.08 -7.34
CA ALA A 130 -16.79 -27.78 -8.41
C ALA A 130 -18.26 -27.89 -7.95
N TYR A 131 -19.04 -26.89 -8.32
CA TYR A 131 -20.48 -26.80 -8.04
C TYR A 131 -21.24 -26.68 -9.35
N ASP A 132 -22.44 -27.26 -9.42
CA ASP A 132 -23.38 -26.91 -10.49
C ASP A 132 -23.93 -25.48 -10.30
N HIS A 133 -24.72 -25.01 -11.27
CA HIS A 133 -25.36 -23.69 -11.20
C HIS A 133 -26.40 -23.57 -10.07
N GLU A 134 -26.83 -24.68 -9.47
CA GLU A 134 -27.73 -24.72 -8.31
C GLU A 134 -26.95 -24.73 -6.98
N GLY A 135 -25.61 -24.64 -7.02
CA GLY A 135 -24.74 -24.63 -5.86
C GLY A 135 -24.50 -26.01 -5.23
N ARG A 136 -24.90 -27.09 -5.90
CA ARG A 136 -24.69 -28.45 -5.40
C ARG A 136 -23.30 -28.93 -5.76
N HIS A 137 -22.63 -29.51 -4.77
CA HIS A 137 -21.36 -30.18 -4.96
C HIS A 137 -21.53 -31.43 -5.83
N LEU A 138 -20.78 -31.54 -6.92
CA LEU A 138 -20.83 -32.67 -7.83
C LEU A 138 -19.48 -33.39 -7.88
N THR A 139 -19.47 -34.69 -7.58
CA THR A 139 -18.26 -35.52 -7.67
C THR A 139 -18.18 -36.19 -9.04
N ILE A 140 -17.63 -35.49 -10.03
CA ILE A 140 -17.39 -36.02 -11.37
C ILE A 140 -15.89 -36.31 -11.52
N GLY A 141 -15.49 -37.59 -11.47
CA GLY A 141 -14.07 -37.98 -11.46
C GLY A 141 -13.24 -37.41 -12.61
N LYS A 142 -13.77 -37.44 -13.85
CA LYS A 142 -13.09 -36.85 -15.01
C LYS A 142 -12.95 -35.32 -14.93
N LEU A 143 -13.92 -34.64 -14.34
CA LEU A 143 -13.83 -33.19 -14.11
C LEU A 143 -12.75 -32.89 -13.07
N GLN A 144 -12.69 -33.66 -11.98
CA GLN A 144 -11.66 -33.51 -10.96
C GLN A 144 -10.25 -33.72 -11.53
N ASP A 145 -10.07 -34.74 -12.39
CA ASP A 145 -8.79 -34.97 -13.09
C ASP A 145 -8.37 -33.74 -13.90
N LEU A 146 -9.30 -33.10 -14.62
CA LEU A 146 -9.04 -31.89 -15.41
C LEU A 146 -8.70 -30.70 -14.52
N ILE A 147 -9.42 -30.51 -13.42
CA ILE A 147 -9.17 -29.43 -12.45
C ILE A 147 -7.77 -29.58 -11.86
N ASN A 148 -7.44 -30.74 -11.32
CA ASN A 148 -6.14 -31.01 -10.67
C ASN A 148 -4.98 -30.85 -11.66
N ARG A 149 -5.17 -31.29 -12.91
CA ARG A 149 -4.10 -31.29 -13.91
C ARG A 149 -3.88 -29.94 -14.59
N PHE A 150 -4.94 -29.16 -14.78
CA PHE A 150 -4.88 -27.96 -15.62
C PHE A 150 -5.33 -26.67 -14.91
N ALA A 151 -6.34 -26.71 -14.03
CA ALA A 151 -6.79 -25.52 -13.33
C ALA A 151 -5.90 -25.16 -12.14
N GLU A 152 -5.70 -26.08 -11.19
CA GLU A 152 -4.93 -25.79 -9.99
C GLU A 152 -3.51 -25.28 -10.29
N PRO A 153 -2.72 -25.90 -11.20
CA PRO A 153 -1.37 -25.43 -11.47
C PRO A 153 -1.33 -24.04 -12.12
N ARG A 154 -2.31 -23.73 -12.97
CA ARG A 154 -2.40 -22.43 -13.65
C ARG A 154 -2.82 -21.32 -12.69
N LEU A 155 -3.77 -21.61 -11.80
CA LEU A 155 -4.19 -20.69 -10.75
C LEU A 155 -3.07 -20.45 -9.73
N ALA A 156 -2.36 -21.51 -9.32
CA ALA A 156 -1.23 -21.41 -8.40
C ALA A 156 0.02 -20.73 -9.00
N ALA A 157 0.10 -20.65 -10.33
CA ALA A 157 1.21 -19.99 -11.03
C ALA A 157 1.12 -18.46 -11.03
N VAL A 158 -0.05 -17.89 -10.68
CA VAL A 158 -0.25 -16.45 -10.55
C VAL A 158 0.58 -15.93 -9.38
N LYS A 159 1.33 -14.84 -9.62
CA LYS A 159 2.24 -14.26 -8.63
C LYS A 159 2.22 -12.74 -8.70
N ILE A 160 2.51 -12.10 -7.57
CA ILE A 160 2.77 -10.66 -7.50
C ILE A 160 4.22 -10.47 -7.09
N ASP A 161 5.01 -9.80 -7.93
CA ASP A 161 6.36 -9.38 -7.58
C ASP A 161 6.28 -8.04 -6.82
N LEU A 162 6.61 -8.07 -5.54
CA LEU A 162 6.63 -6.90 -4.66
C LEU A 162 7.96 -6.14 -4.75
N ASN A 163 9.00 -6.70 -5.39
CA ASN A 163 10.26 -5.97 -5.62
C ASN A 163 10.08 -4.80 -6.60
N GLU A 164 9.16 -4.91 -7.56
CA GLU A 164 8.84 -3.79 -8.44
C GLU A 164 8.36 -2.57 -7.64
N SER A 165 7.47 -2.81 -6.67
CA SER A 165 6.99 -1.78 -5.74
C SER A 165 8.13 -1.21 -4.89
N ARG A 166 9.05 -2.05 -4.40
CA ARG A 166 10.22 -1.59 -3.62
C ARG A 166 11.10 -0.67 -4.44
N SER A 167 11.47 -1.07 -5.65
CA SER A 167 12.29 -0.26 -6.56
C SER A 167 11.65 1.11 -6.83
N HIS A 168 10.34 1.14 -7.05
CA HIS A 168 9.61 2.39 -7.28
C HIS A 168 9.58 3.30 -6.04
N ILE A 169 9.39 2.73 -4.85
CA ILE A 169 9.47 3.46 -3.58
C ILE A 169 10.87 4.05 -3.40
N GLU A 170 11.92 3.25 -3.62
CA GLU A 170 13.31 3.70 -3.51
C GLU A 170 13.62 4.85 -4.47
N GLN A 171 13.23 4.72 -5.74
CA GLN A 171 13.45 5.73 -6.77
C GLN A 171 12.73 7.03 -6.44
N THR A 172 11.47 6.94 -6.02
CA THR A 172 10.65 8.10 -5.67
C THR A 172 11.22 8.82 -4.47
N LEU A 173 11.48 8.08 -3.38
CA LEU A 173 11.97 8.68 -2.14
C LEU A 173 13.35 9.33 -2.33
N THR A 174 14.24 8.72 -3.12
CA THR A 174 15.57 9.28 -3.43
C THR A 174 15.49 10.69 -4.01
N HIS A 175 14.42 11.02 -4.74
CA HIS A 175 14.22 12.35 -5.32
C HIS A 175 13.94 13.44 -4.29
N PHE A 176 13.43 13.08 -3.12
CA PHE A 176 13.05 14.00 -2.05
C PHE A 176 14.05 14.04 -0.89
N LEU A 177 15.14 13.26 -0.94
CA LEU A 177 16.10 13.17 0.16
C LEU A 177 17.01 14.41 0.25
N PRO A 178 17.12 15.05 1.42
CA PRO A 178 18.20 15.99 1.70
C PRO A 178 19.55 15.31 1.52
N LYS A 179 20.51 15.99 0.86
CA LYS A 179 21.84 15.43 0.57
C LYS A 179 22.57 14.94 1.81
N ASP A 180 22.34 15.57 2.95
CA ASP A 180 23.02 15.27 4.21
C ASP A 180 22.59 13.93 4.82
N ASN A 181 21.40 13.41 4.48
CA ASN A 181 20.84 12.19 5.06
C ASN A 181 20.71 11.03 4.04
N ALA A 182 21.14 11.22 2.80
CA ALA A 182 20.91 10.27 1.71
C ALA A 182 21.49 8.86 1.99
N ALA A 183 22.65 8.76 2.66
CA ALA A 183 23.28 7.48 2.98
C ALA A 183 22.51 6.67 4.04
N GLU A 184 21.97 7.35 5.06
CA GLU A 184 21.16 6.73 6.10
C GLU A 184 19.83 6.24 5.54
N VAL A 185 19.13 7.07 4.77
CA VAL A 185 17.86 6.68 4.16
C VAL A 185 18.04 5.53 3.16
N LYS A 186 19.12 5.53 2.35
CA LYS A 186 19.44 4.40 1.47
C LYS A 186 19.65 3.10 2.25
N THR A 187 20.21 3.17 3.46
CA THR A 187 20.40 1.99 4.33
C THR A 187 19.07 1.47 4.86
N ILE A 188 18.16 2.38 5.23
CA ILE A 188 16.80 2.04 5.66
C ILE A 188 16.01 1.40 4.52
N LEU A 189 16.05 1.99 3.33
CA LEU A 189 15.39 1.47 2.13
C LEU A 189 15.87 0.05 1.80
N LYS A 190 17.18 -0.22 1.88
CA LYS A 190 17.72 -1.58 1.71
C LYS A 190 17.23 -2.60 2.73
N SER A 191 16.81 -2.16 3.92
CA SER A 191 16.27 -3.03 4.96
C SER A 191 14.79 -3.36 4.80
N LEU A 192 14.11 -2.72 3.84
CA LEU A 192 12.69 -2.97 3.55
C LEU A 192 12.47 -4.45 3.21
N LYS A 193 11.55 -5.09 3.92
CA LYS A 193 11.12 -6.46 3.64
C LYS A 193 9.64 -6.60 3.93
N PHE A 194 8.96 -7.46 3.17
CA PHE A 194 7.58 -7.81 3.46
C PHE A 194 7.51 -9.07 4.32
N ASN A 195 6.60 -9.12 5.28
CA ASN A 195 6.38 -10.30 6.09
C ASN A 195 4.92 -10.41 6.56
N ASN A 196 4.64 -11.43 7.35
CA ASN A 196 3.36 -11.65 8.03
C ASN A 196 2.16 -11.50 7.10
N ILE A 197 2.12 -12.35 6.08
CA ILE A 197 1.04 -12.41 5.11
C ILE A 197 -0.15 -13.19 5.69
N ALA A 198 -1.35 -12.61 5.61
CA ALA A 198 -2.59 -13.26 6.03
C ALA A 198 -3.76 -12.78 5.17
N ALA A 199 -4.62 -13.71 4.71
CA ALA A 199 -5.87 -13.32 4.08
C ALA A 199 -6.89 -12.97 5.17
N GLY A 200 -7.63 -11.88 4.96
CA GLY A 200 -8.76 -11.44 5.77
C GLY A 200 -10.04 -11.35 4.93
N ASP A 201 -11.08 -10.76 5.50
CA ASP A 201 -12.39 -10.68 4.86
C ASP A 201 -12.39 -9.72 3.66
N ASP A 202 -11.66 -8.61 3.75
CA ASP A 202 -11.64 -7.53 2.74
C ASP A 202 -10.37 -7.47 1.87
N GLY A 203 -9.35 -8.24 2.21
CA GLY A 203 -8.09 -8.26 1.47
C GLY A 203 -7.02 -9.12 2.12
N ILE A 204 -5.77 -8.98 1.65
CA ILE A 204 -4.60 -9.62 2.24
C ILE A 204 -3.84 -8.60 3.08
N GLY A 205 -3.72 -8.86 4.37
CA GLY A 205 -2.81 -8.14 5.25
C GLY A 205 -1.37 -8.57 5.01
N ILE A 206 -0.47 -7.60 4.90
CA ILE A 206 0.98 -7.81 4.78
C ILE A 206 1.69 -6.72 5.58
N LYS A 207 2.79 -7.05 6.24
CA LYS A 207 3.58 -6.07 6.98
C LYS A 207 4.81 -5.68 6.17
N LEU A 208 5.10 -4.39 6.12
CA LEU A 208 6.35 -3.84 5.59
C LEU A 208 7.24 -3.47 6.76
N GLU A 209 8.37 -4.17 6.88
CA GLU A 209 9.32 -3.97 7.95
C GLU A 209 10.62 -3.34 7.44
N PHE A 210 11.23 -2.51 8.28
CA PHE A 210 12.54 -1.90 8.04
C PHE A 210 13.19 -1.48 9.36
N ASN A 211 14.48 -1.17 9.30
CA ASN A 211 15.23 -0.72 10.47
C ASN A 211 14.96 0.77 10.74
N ALA A 212 14.74 1.12 12.01
CA ALA A 212 14.72 2.52 12.43
C ALA A 212 16.07 3.19 12.13
N PRO A 213 16.07 4.52 11.89
CA PRO A 213 17.31 5.27 11.75
C PRO A 213 18.18 5.12 13.00
N ALA A 214 19.48 4.98 12.78
CA ALA A 214 20.45 4.79 13.86
C ALA A 214 20.58 6.08 14.69
N LYS A 215 20.38 7.23 14.05
CA LYS A 215 20.38 8.53 14.72
C LYS A 215 18.95 9.03 14.85
N LYS A 216 18.36 8.90 16.05
CA LYS A 216 17.11 9.59 16.37
C LYS A 216 17.41 11.09 16.33
N THR A 217 16.86 11.79 15.35
CA THR A 217 16.93 13.26 15.33
C THR A 217 16.13 13.77 16.51
N VAL A 218 16.79 14.36 17.50
CA VAL A 218 16.11 15.10 18.56
C VAL A 218 15.57 16.36 17.88
N ILE A 219 14.30 16.33 17.51
CA ILE A 219 13.60 17.48 16.98
C ILE A 219 13.44 18.46 18.14
N GLN A 220 14.13 19.60 18.07
CA GLN A 220 13.90 20.67 19.03
C GLN A 220 12.55 21.33 18.75
N PRO A 221 11.77 21.69 19.79
CA PRO A 221 10.53 22.43 19.63
C PRO A 221 10.78 23.69 18.81
N ALA A 222 9.92 23.93 17.82
CA ALA A 222 10.02 25.14 17.01
C ALA A 222 9.25 26.24 17.73
N PRO A 223 9.86 27.42 17.99
CA PRO A 223 9.15 28.48 18.70
C PRO A 223 7.94 28.94 17.88
N ALA A 224 6.87 29.32 18.59
CA ALA A 224 5.67 29.93 18.02
C ALA A 224 6.05 31.14 17.14
N PHE A 225 5.17 31.44 16.19
CA PHE A 225 5.41 32.52 15.24
C PHE A 225 5.25 33.88 15.91
N SER A 226 6.22 34.76 15.69
CA SER A 226 6.09 36.19 15.98
C SER A 226 5.02 36.83 15.09
N GLU A 227 4.48 37.99 15.50
CA GLU A 227 3.49 38.73 14.69
C GLU A 227 3.98 39.02 13.26
N ALA A 228 5.28 39.28 13.10
CA ALA A 228 5.88 39.52 11.79
C ALA A 228 5.86 38.26 10.92
N GLU A 229 6.19 37.10 11.49
CA GLU A 229 6.13 35.80 10.81
C GLU A 229 4.68 35.43 10.46
N GLN A 230 3.72 35.68 11.35
CA GLN A 230 2.30 35.44 11.07
C GLN A 230 1.80 36.25 9.87
N LYS A 231 2.15 37.54 9.79
CA LYS A 231 1.79 38.38 8.63
C LYS A 231 2.41 37.86 7.32
N GLN A 232 3.66 37.40 7.38
CA GLN A 232 4.35 36.84 6.21
C GLN A 232 3.73 35.51 5.78
N TRP A 233 3.39 34.65 6.74
CA TRP A 233 2.67 33.40 6.49
C TRP A 233 1.30 33.64 5.87
N GLN A 234 0.49 34.56 6.40
CA GLN A 234 -0.83 34.89 5.83
C GLN A 234 -0.76 35.39 4.38
N SER A 235 0.33 36.06 4.00
CA SER A 235 0.57 36.42 2.60
C SER A 235 0.94 35.21 1.75
N ALA A 236 1.81 34.33 2.24
CA ALA A 236 2.18 33.10 1.54
C ALA A 236 0.97 32.17 1.39
N TRP A 237 0.21 31.95 2.46
CA TRP A 237 -0.96 31.07 2.49
C TRP A 237 -2.04 31.48 1.48
N ARG A 238 -2.30 32.78 1.28
CA ARG A 238 -3.28 33.26 0.28
C ARG A 238 -2.95 32.85 -1.15
N GLU A 239 -1.67 32.83 -1.51
CA GLU A 239 -1.23 32.38 -2.85
C GLU A 239 -1.46 30.87 -3.01
N TRP A 240 -1.19 30.10 -1.96
CA TRP A 240 -1.46 28.66 -1.92
C TRP A 240 -2.95 28.34 -1.93
N GLU A 241 -3.76 29.08 -1.17
CA GLU A 241 -5.22 28.91 -1.11
C GLU A 241 -5.85 29.09 -2.49
N SER A 242 -5.47 30.15 -3.22
CA SER A 242 -5.95 30.37 -4.60
C SER A 242 -5.56 29.23 -5.54
N PHE A 243 -4.32 28.74 -5.45
CA PHE A 243 -3.85 27.62 -6.26
C PHE A 243 -4.62 26.32 -5.93
N LEU A 244 -4.79 26.02 -4.64
CA LEU A 244 -5.48 24.83 -4.17
C LEU A 244 -6.97 24.86 -4.54
N SER A 245 -7.65 26.00 -4.44
CA SER A 245 -9.02 26.15 -4.92
C SER A 245 -9.15 25.80 -6.40
N SER A 246 -8.25 26.32 -7.25
CA SER A 246 -8.25 25.96 -8.68
C SER A 246 -7.93 24.48 -8.93
N ALA A 247 -7.02 23.89 -8.16
CA ALA A 247 -6.71 22.46 -8.26
C ALA A 247 -7.91 21.58 -7.87
N ILE A 248 -8.69 21.98 -6.86
CA ILE A 248 -9.91 21.29 -6.43
C ILE A 248 -10.98 21.38 -7.51
N GLU A 249 -11.16 22.53 -8.15
CA GLU A 249 -12.09 22.68 -9.28
C GLU A 249 -11.72 21.76 -10.45
N GLN A 250 -10.42 21.70 -10.79
CA GLN A 250 -9.93 20.81 -11.82
C GLN A 250 -10.15 19.33 -11.47
N ALA A 251 -9.83 18.92 -10.24
CA ALA A 251 -10.03 17.54 -9.78
C ALA A 251 -11.51 17.13 -9.80
N ALA A 252 -12.40 18.05 -9.43
CA ALA A 252 -13.85 17.84 -9.49
C ALA A 252 -14.35 17.66 -10.93
N HIS A 253 -13.80 18.43 -11.87
CA HIS A 253 -14.12 18.29 -13.30
C HIS A 253 -13.66 16.93 -13.84
N ASP A 254 -12.42 16.53 -13.52
CA ASP A 254 -11.81 15.32 -14.09
C ASP A 254 -12.41 14.03 -13.54
N THR A 255 -12.78 14.02 -12.25
CA THR A 255 -13.43 12.87 -11.60
C THR A 255 -14.95 12.88 -11.76
N LYS A 256 -15.54 14.01 -12.17
CA LYS A 256 -17.00 14.25 -12.18
C LYS A 256 -17.66 13.94 -10.83
N SER A 257 -16.93 14.07 -9.72
CA SER A 257 -17.40 13.76 -8.38
C SER A 257 -17.69 15.05 -7.59
N PRO A 258 -18.97 15.40 -7.37
CA PRO A 258 -19.36 16.52 -6.50
C PRO A 258 -18.93 16.29 -5.05
N GLU A 259 -18.99 15.04 -4.59
CA GLU A 259 -18.61 14.65 -3.23
C GLU A 259 -17.12 14.89 -2.96
N LEU A 260 -16.25 14.57 -3.92
CA LEU A 260 -14.81 14.87 -3.82
C LEU A 260 -14.57 16.38 -3.74
N ARG A 261 -15.26 17.15 -4.58
CA ARG A 261 -15.15 18.61 -4.58
C ARG A 261 -15.51 19.20 -3.22
N GLU A 262 -16.67 18.81 -2.69
CA GLU A 262 -17.17 19.27 -1.40
C GLU A 262 -16.19 18.93 -0.28
N THR A 263 -15.78 17.66 -0.22
CA THR A 263 -14.80 17.16 0.76
C THR A 263 -13.49 17.95 0.71
N LEU A 264 -12.88 18.12 -0.48
CA LEU A 264 -11.63 18.87 -0.61
C LEU A 264 -11.77 20.36 -0.29
N THR A 265 -12.90 20.97 -0.64
CA THR A 265 -13.18 22.38 -0.35
C THR A 265 -13.26 22.59 1.16
N GLU A 266 -13.97 21.72 1.87
CA GLU A 266 -14.08 21.80 3.33
C GLU A 266 -12.73 21.56 4.02
N ILE A 267 -11.94 20.60 3.53
CA ILE A 267 -10.56 20.38 4.01
C ILE A 267 -9.71 21.64 3.84
N LEU A 268 -9.78 22.30 2.68
CA LEU A 268 -9.05 23.54 2.43
C LEU A 268 -9.48 24.64 3.41
N MET A 269 -10.78 24.80 3.65
CA MET A 269 -11.29 25.77 4.62
C MET A 269 -10.81 25.48 6.05
N ASN A 270 -10.91 24.23 6.49
CA ASN A 270 -10.54 23.81 7.84
C ASN A 270 -9.02 23.90 8.07
N SER A 271 -8.20 23.70 7.02
CA SER A 271 -6.74 23.77 7.10
C SER A 271 -6.24 25.11 7.61
N ARG A 272 -6.92 26.21 7.25
CA ARG A 272 -6.55 27.56 7.68
C ARG A 272 -6.64 27.71 9.20
N THR A 273 -7.71 27.22 9.80
CA THR A 273 -7.92 27.27 11.26
C THR A 273 -6.89 26.41 11.98
N ALA A 274 -6.69 25.19 11.52
CA ALA A 274 -5.73 24.25 12.11
C ALA A 274 -4.29 24.76 12.03
N PHE A 275 -3.89 25.28 10.87
CA PHE A 275 -2.55 25.83 10.69
C PHE A 275 -2.33 27.11 11.49
N GLN A 276 -3.33 27.99 11.58
CA GLN A 276 -3.21 29.17 12.45
C GLN A 276 -2.99 28.75 13.91
N ALA A 277 -3.77 27.79 14.42
CA ALA A 277 -3.59 27.26 15.77
C ALA A 277 -2.20 26.62 15.97
N GLY A 278 -1.68 25.90 14.98
CA GLY A 278 -0.33 25.30 15.04
C GLY A 278 0.82 26.32 14.98
N LEU A 279 0.58 27.54 14.47
CA LEU A 279 1.59 28.59 14.44
C LEU A 279 1.66 29.40 15.74
N GLU A 280 0.59 29.38 16.53
CA GLU A 280 0.49 30.03 17.83
C GLU A 280 1.07 29.15 18.94
N GLU A 281 1.31 29.74 20.12
CA GLU A 281 1.67 28.99 21.31
C GLU A 281 0.46 28.17 21.77
N HIS A 282 0.67 26.88 22.02
CA HIS A 282 -0.36 25.98 22.53
C HIS A 282 0.21 25.18 23.69
N ASP A 283 -0.68 24.70 24.55
CA ASP A 283 -0.31 23.82 25.66
C ASP A 283 0.39 22.57 25.12
N ALA A 284 1.50 22.19 25.77
CA ALA A 284 2.27 21.00 25.43
C ALA A 284 1.51 19.71 25.80
N ASP A 285 0.58 19.79 26.75
CA ASP A 285 -0.25 18.67 27.20
C ASP A 285 -1.55 18.52 26.38
N ALA A 286 -1.90 19.50 25.54
CA ALA A 286 -3.05 19.44 24.65
C ALA A 286 -2.72 18.67 23.35
N ALA A 287 -3.75 18.11 22.72
CA ALA A 287 -3.59 17.46 21.41
C ALA A 287 -3.13 18.48 20.36
N ASP A 288 -2.08 18.15 19.62
CA ASP A 288 -1.52 19.03 18.60
C ASP A 288 -2.56 19.34 17.50
N PRO A 289 -2.88 20.62 17.24
CA PRO A 289 -3.97 21.00 16.33
C PRO A 289 -3.70 20.63 14.87
N VAL A 290 -2.43 20.63 14.45
CA VAL A 290 -2.05 20.22 13.09
C VAL A 290 -2.26 18.71 12.96
N ARG A 291 -1.84 17.94 13.95
CA ARG A 291 -2.01 16.49 13.95
C ARG A 291 -3.48 16.08 13.93
N VAL A 292 -4.30 16.68 14.80
CA VAL A 292 -5.75 16.44 14.83
C VAL A 292 -6.36 16.72 13.45
N PHE A 293 -6.01 17.86 12.84
CA PHE A 293 -6.50 18.20 11.51
C PHE A 293 -6.13 17.18 10.43
N PHE A 294 -4.87 16.71 10.40
CA PHE A 294 -4.43 15.70 9.41
C PHE A 294 -5.13 14.36 9.61
N THR A 295 -5.27 13.90 10.86
CA THR A 295 -6.02 12.68 11.21
C THR A 295 -7.47 12.76 10.75
N ASP A 296 -8.18 13.82 11.12
CA ASP A 296 -9.60 13.98 10.81
C ASP A 296 -9.82 14.14 9.30
N THR A 297 -8.93 14.89 8.63
CA THR A 297 -8.95 15.07 7.17
C THR A 297 -8.80 13.74 6.45
N TRP A 298 -7.85 12.91 6.87
CA TRP A 298 -7.62 11.62 6.22
C TRP A 298 -8.80 10.67 6.42
N GLY A 299 -9.36 10.61 7.63
CA GLY A 299 -10.54 9.79 7.93
C GLY A 299 -11.77 10.13 7.06
N ARG A 300 -11.84 11.36 6.54
CA ARG A 300 -12.90 11.81 5.64
C ARG A 300 -12.54 11.64 4.16
N LEU A 301 -11.30 11.92 3.78
CA LEU A 301 -10.86 11.90 2.38
C LEU A 301 -10.68 10.46 1.84
N ALA A 302 -10.12 9.55 2.65
CA ALA A 302 -9.83 8.19 2.19
C ALA A 302 -11.09 7.44 1.68
N PRO A 303 -12.23 7.46 2.41
CA PRO A 303 -13.47 6.85 1.93
C PRO A 303 -13.94 7.41 0.58
N THR A 304 -13.94 8.74 0.40
CA THR A 304 -14.35 9.37 -0.87
C THR A 304 -13.42 8.99 -2.02
N LEU A 305 -12.11 8.94 -1.78
CA LEU A 305 -11.14 8.46 -2.78
C LEU A 305 -11.35 6.97 -3.11
N LYS A 306 -11.72 6.15 -2.13
CA LYS A 306 -11.99 4.72 -2.33
C LYS A 306 -13.24 4.50 -3.19
N THR A 307 -14.29 5.29 -3.00
CA THR A 307 -15.47 5.29 -3.87
C THR A 307 -15.08 5.59 -5.32
N ILE A 308 -14.34 6.67 -5.56
CA ILE A 308 -13.86 7.04 -6.91
C ILE A 308 -12.99 5.94 -7.50
N ALA A 309 -12.10 5.35 -6.71
CA ALA A 309 -11.20 4.32 -7.18
C ALA A 309 -11.92 3.06 -7.68
N ASN A 310 -13.09 2.74 -7.10
CA ASN A 310 -13.94 1.63 -7.51
C ASN A 310 -14.73 1.92 -8.78
N GLU A 311 -15.10 3.19 -9.01
CA GLU A 311 -15.84 3.62 -10.20
C GLU A 311 -14.95 3.78 -11.44
N LEU A 312 -13.67 4.10 -11.24
CA LEU A 312 -12.73 4.32 -12.34
C LEU A 312 -12.21 3.00 -12.96
N PRO A 313 -12.29 2.82 -14.29
CA PRO A 313 -11.84 1.61 -14.94
C PRO A 313 -10.30 1.49 -14.98
N GLY A 314 -9.85 0.23 -15.02
CA GLY A 314 -8.47 -0.13 -15.37
C GLY A 314 -7.39 0.45 -14.44
N THR A 315 -6.41 1.12 -15.04
CA THR A 315 -5.20 1.64 -14.40
C THR A 315 -5.45 2.93 -13.61
N GLN A 316 -6.52 3.67 -13.89
CA GLN A 316 -6.81 4.90 -13.17
C GLN A 316 -7.29 4.61 -11.75
N GLY A 317 -8.30 3.76 -11.58
CA GLY A 317 -8.73 3.31 -10.25
C GLY A 317 -7.59 2.62 -9.48
N LEU A 318 -6.69 1.91 -10.18
CA LEU A 318 -5.51 1.32 -9.54
C LEU A 318 -4.58 2.38 -8.91
N ARG A 319 -4.32 3.49 -9.59
CA ARG A 319 -3.48 4.58 -9.05
C ARG A 319 -4.05 5.16 -7.77
N TYR A 320 -5.38 5.34 -7.70
CA TYR A 320 -6.05 5.81 -6.49
C TYR A 320 -5.94 4.81 -5.34
N ILE A 321 -6.18 3.52 -5.59
CA ILE A 321 -6.01 2.46 -4.56
C ILE A 321 -4.57 2.45 -4.04
N THR A 322 -3.57 2.51 -4.93
CA THR A 322 -2.15 2.55 -4.53
C THR A 322 -1.82 3.79 -3.72
N PHE A 323 -2.37 4.96 -4.08
CA PHE A 323 -2.18 6.20 -3.34
C PHE A 323 -2.82 6.14 -1.95
N ILE A 324 -4.04 5.61 -1.82
CA ILE A 324 -4.74 5.44 -0.54
C ILE A 324 -3.93 4.50 0.35
N ALA A 325 -3.56 3.32 -0.15
CA ALA A 325 -2.78 2.35 0.62
C ALA A 325 -1.42 2.91 1.06
N ALA A 326 -0.75 3.70 0.22
CA ALA A 326 0.50 4.37 0.58
C ALA A 326 0.29 5.44 1.66
N THR A 327 -0.83 6.15 1.63
CA THR A 327 -1.12 7.21 2.61
C THR A 327 -1.59 6.64 3.94
N ASP A 328 -2.39 5.56 3.94
CA ASP A 328 -2.72 4.77 5.15
C ASP A 328 -1.43 4.25 5.81
N ALA A 329 -0.49 3.75 5.00
CA ALA A 329 0.82 3.32 5.46
C ALA A 329 1.63 4.48 6.07
N ILE A 330 1.60 5.67 5.47
CA ILE A 330 2.26 6.88 6.00
C ILE A 330 1.60 7.34 7.31
N TYR A 331 0.28 7.23 7.41
CA TYR A 331 -0.46 7.58 8.62
C TYR A 331 -0.12 6.63 9.78
N GLU A 332 -0.05 5.32 9.53
CA GLU A 332 0.45 4.36 10.51
C GLU A 332 1.94 4.57 10.82
N LEU A 333 2.71 5.01 9.83
CA LEU A 333 4.11 5.38 9.97
C LEU A 333 4.29 6.67 10.77
N GLU A 334 3.32 7.58 10.84
CA GLU A 334 3.42 8.89 11.52
C GLU A 334 3.79 8.72 13.00
N ARG A 335 3.23 7.70 13.66
CA ARG A 335 3.61 7.27 15.02
C ARG A 335 5.09 6.87 15.15
N LEU A 336 5.73 6.50 14.04
CA LEU A 336 7.11 6.03 13.91
C LEU A 336 7.99 7.00 13.08
N ALA A 337 7.44 8.10 12.55
CA ALA A 337 8.06 8.97 11.52
C ALA A 337 8.85 10.15 12.09
N ALA A 338 8.66 10.50 13.38
CA ALA A 338 9.44 11.54 14.05
C ALA A 338 10.97 11.42 13.83
N PRO A 339 11.58 10.21 13.82
CA PRO A 339 13.01 10.05 13.52
C PRO A 339 13.42 10.44 12.08
N PHE A 340 12.49 10.51 11.13
CA PHE A 340 12.73 10.86 9.73
C PHE A 340 12.62 12.37 9.44
N GLY A 341 12.31 13.21 10.44
CA GLY A 341 12.18 14.66 10.26
C GLY A 341 10.92 15.12 9.54
N LEU A 342 10.03 14.20 9.18
CA LEU A 342 8.66 14.46 8.72
C LEU A 342 7.76 14.49 9.94
N ASP A 343 7.59 15.68 10.50
CA ASP A 343 6.84 15.89 11.73
C ASP A 343 5.48 16.51 11.37
N ILE A 344 4.41 15.71 11.39
CA ILE A 344 3.04 16.20 11.27
C ILE A 344 2.64 16.76 12.64
N SER A 345 3.07 17.99 12.88
CA SER A 345 2.84 18.73 14.12
C SER A 345 2.92 20.24 13.87
N SER A 346 2.52 21.00 14.88
CA SER A 346 2.73 22.44 14.98
C SER A 346 4.21 22.81 14.81
N ASP A 347 5.12 22.02 15.39
CA ASP A 347 6.56 22.24 15.26
C ASP A 347 7.06 22.02 13.81
N GLY A 348 6.59 20.96 13.16
CA GLY A 348 6.87 20.69 11.75
C GLY A 348 6.35 21.79 10.84
N LEU A 349 5.10 22.22 11.06
CA LEU A 349 4.48 23.34 10.34
C LEU A 349 5.30 24.63 10.48
N ARG A 350 5.68 25.00 11.71
CA ARG A 350 6.48 26.21 11.98
C ARG A 350 7.82 26.18 11.24
N ARG A 351 8.50 25.04 11.19
CA ARG A 351 9.77 24.88 10.44
C ARG A 351 9.54 25.02 8.93
N LEU A 352 8.55 24.32 8.38
CA LEU A 352 8.23 24.36 6.96
C LEU A 352 7.84 25.78 6.51
N ALA A 353 6.98 26.45 7.29
CA ALA A 353 6.54 27.80 7.00
C ALA A 353 7.71 28.80 6.98
N ARG A 354 8.68 28.69 7.89
CA ARG A 354 9.90 29.53 7.86
C ARG A 354 10.76 29.30 6.62
N ILE A 355 10.88 28.06 6.14
CA ILE A 355 11.58 27.73 4.89
C ILE A 355 10.89 28.42 3.69
N LEU A 356 9.55 28.33 3.62
CA LEU A 356 8.77 28.95 2.55
C LEU A 356 8.87 30.47 2.56
N ILE A 357 8.78 31.09 3.74
CA ILE A 357 8.96 32.53 3.93
C ILE A 357 10.36 32.96 3.45
N ALA A 358 11.41 32.23 3.83
CA ALA A 358 12.79 32.54 3.42
C ALA A 358 12.99 32.43 1.90
N GLY A 359 12.44 31.39 1.27
CA GLY A 359 12.50 31.21 -0.18
C GLY A 359 11.83 32.35 -0.95
N LYS A 360 10.66 32.82 -0.49
CA LYS A 360 9.95 33.98 -1.08
C LYS A 360 10.76 35.28 -0.96
N GLN A 361 11.43 35.48 0.17
CA GLN A 361 12.30 36.64 0.36
C GLN A 361 13.51 36.62 -0.60
N GLN A 362 14.12 35.45 -0.82
CA GLN A 362 15.22 35.29 -1.78
C GLN A 362 14.78 35.58 -3.22
N GLN A 363 13.62 35.06 -3.63
CA GLN A 363 13.07 35.32 -4.97
C GLN A 363 12.73 36.81 -5.19
N THR A 364 12.14 37.46 -4.19
CA THR A 364 11.85 38.90 -4.24
C THR A 364 13.13 39.72 -4.38
N ARG A 365 14.18 39.39 -3.62
CA ARG A 365 15.49 40.04 -3.72
C ARG A 365 16.16 39.83 -5.08
N ALA A 366 16.09 38.63 -5.64
CA ALA A 366 16.64 38.35 -6.97
C ALA A 366 15.93 39.15 -8.07
N ARG A 367 14.60 39.28 -7.98
CA ARG A 367 13.80 40.09 -8.92
C ARG A 367 14.02 41.60 -8.80
N GLN A 368 14.43 42.08 -7.63
CA GLN A 368 14.77 43.51 -7.41
C GLN A 368 16.21 43.85 -7.81
N ALA A 369 17.07 42.84 -7.94
CA ALA A 369 18.46 42.97 -8.40
C ALA A 369 18.65 42.70 -9.90
N SER A 370 17.57 42.30 -10.60
CA SER A 370 17.47 42.16 -12.05
C SER A 370 16.76 43.38 -12.62
#